data_AF-A0A7S2J3W5-F1
#
_entry.id   AF-A0A7S2J3W5-F1
#
_cell.length_a   1.000
_cell.length_b   1.000
_cell.length_c   1.000
_cell.angle_alpha   90.00
_cell.angle_beta   90.00
_cell.angle_gamma   90.00
#
_symmetry.space_group_name_H-M   'P 1'
#
loop_
_entity.id
_entity.type
_entity.pdbx_description
1 polymer ?
#
loop_
_entity_poly.entity_id
_entity_poly.type
_entity_poly.pdbx_seq_one_letter_code
_entity_poly.pdbx_strand_id
1 'polypeptide(L)'
;NWIALRVSYGFNGVIVPQADLASLTDHLAKHFARRPPDHLLFEWFSGERPDTQEHAKGRSYRISRYNTFTHIGHLSTLAQPKGRYNPGCYALLYDWLLPK
;
A
#
# COMPACT_ATOMS: atom_id res chain seq x y z
N ASN A 1 -13.44 -7.74 -10.47
CA ASN A 1 -11.98 -7.86 -10.60
C ASN A 1 -11.29 -6.96 -9.55
N TRP A 2 -10.23 -7.42 -8.88
CA TRP A 2 -9.48 -6.64 -7.87
C TRP A 2 -7.99 -6.59 -8.22
N ILE A 3 -7.29 -5.55 -7.79
CA ILE A 3 -5.86 -5.33 -8.10
C ILE A 3 -4.98 -5.41 -6.85
N ALA A 4 -5.48 -4.96 -5.71
CA ALA A 4 -4.82 -5.15 -4.43
C ALA A 4 -5.81 -5.13 -3.26
N LEU A 5 -5.44 -5.81 -2.18
CA LEU A 5 -6.17 -5.87 -0.92
C LEU A 5 -5.26 -5.38 0.21
N ARG A 6 -5.62 -4.26 0.83
CA ARG A 6 -4.93 -3.75 2.01
C ARG A 6 -5.39 -4.49 3.26
N VAL A 7 -4.45 -5.10 3.96
CA VAL A 7 -4.67 -5.85 5.20
C VAL A 7 -3.83 -5.34 6.37
N SER A 8 -2.87 -4.44 6.12
CA SER A 8 -2.08 -3.73 7.12
C SER A 8 -1.54 -2.39 6.58
N TYR A 9 -0.46 -1.87 7.15
CA TYR A 9 0.16 -0.60 6.83
C TYR A 9 1.47 -0.78 6.08
N GLY A 10 1.83 0.24 5.29
CA GLY A 10 2.99 0.21 4.40
C GLY A 10 2.84 -0.79 3.25
N PHE A 11 3.89 -0.93 2.45
CA PHE A 11 3.94 -1.83 1.30
C PHE A 11 3.63 -3.28 1.69
N ASN A 12 4.23 -3.75 2.79
CA ASN A 12 4.06 -5.13 3.29
C ASN A 12 2.63 -5.43 3.78
N GLY A 13 1.80 -4.39 3.96
CA GLY A 13 0.41 -4.53 4.35
C GLY A 13 -0.55 -4.77 3.20
N VAL A 14 -0.06 -5.07 1.99
CA VAL A 14 -0.88 -5.21 0.79
C VAL A 14 -0.68 -6.58 0.15
N ILE A 15 -1.79 -7.24 -0.15
CA ILE A 15 -1.85 -8.48 -0.90
C ILE A 15 -2.19 -8.13 -2.35
N VAL A 16 -1.48 -8.73 -3.29
CA VAL A 16 -1.73 -8.59 -4.73
C VAL A 16 -1.96 -9.97 -5.37
N PRO A 17 -2.75 -10.09 -6.44
CA PRO A 17 -2.87 -11.34 -7.18
C PRO A 17 -1.53 -11.74 -7.77
N GLN A 18 -1.21 -13.04 -7.77
CA GLN A 18 0.05 -13.55 -8.32
C GLN A 18 0.26 -13.15 -9.78
N ALA A 19 -0.82 -13.12 -10.57
CA ALA A 19 -0.79 -12.73 -11.99
C ALA A 19 -0.28 -11.30 -12.22
N ASP A 20 -0.36 -10.43 -11.20
CA ASP A 20 0.04 -9.03 -11.29
C ASP A 20 1.48 -8.78 -10.80
N LEU A 21 2.13 -9.78 -10.20
CA LEU A 21 3.46 -9.62 -9.61
C LEU A 21 4.52 -9.17 -10.62
N ALA A 22 4.46 -9.67 -11.86
CA ALA A 22 5.38 -9.25 -12.91
C ALA A 22 5.22 -7.75 -13.22
N SER A 23 3.99 -7.28 -13.41
CA SER A 23 3.69 -5.86 -13.66
C SER A 23 4.14 -4.97 -12.49
N LEU A 24 3.86 -5.38 -11.26
CA LEU A 24 4.28 -4.64 -10.08
C LEU A 24 5.82 -4.60 -9.96
N THR A 25 6.50 -5.72 -10.20
CA THR A 25 7.96 -5.82 -10.14
C THR A 25 8.61 -4.89 -11.16
N ASP A 26 8.12 -4.91 -12.41
CA ASP A 26 8.60 -4.03 -13.47
C ASP A 26 8.42 -2.57 -13.08
N HIS A 27 7.23 -2.20 -12.58
CA HIS A 27 6.95 -0.83 -12.14
C HIS A 27 7.89 -0.37 -11.01
N LEU A 28 8.11 -1.21 -10.00
CA LEU A 28 9.03 -0.91 -8.89
C LEU A 28 10.48 -0.77 -9.38
N ALA A 29 10.96 -1.71 -10.19
CA ALA A 29 12.33 -1.71 -10.72
C ALA A 29 12.60 -0.47 -11.58
N LYS A 30 11.60 -0.01 -12.34
CA LYS A 30 11.73 1.17 -13.22
C LYS A 30 11.69 2.50 -12.47
N HIS A 31 11.10 2.53 -11.27
CA HIS A 31 10.79 3.77 -10.57
C HIS A 31 11.35 3.87 -9.13
N PHE A 32 12.11 2.87 -8.66
CA PHE A 32 12.61 2.80 -7.28
C PHE A 32 13.35 4.06 -6.80
N ALA A 33 14.07 4.75 -7.70
CA ALA A 33 14.83 5.95 -7.38
C ALA A 33 13.96 7.20 -7.18
N ARG A 34 12.69 7.20 -7.63
CA ARG A 34 11.84 8.39 -7.64
C ARG A 34 11.02 8.56 -6.37
N ARG A 35 10.54 7.45 -5.78
CA ARG A 35 9.65 7.46 -4.61
C ARG A 35 9.87 6.21 -3.76
N PRO A 36 9.54 6.27 -2.44
CA PRO A 36 9.49 5.09 -1.60
C PRO A 36 8.57 4.00 -2.17
N PRO A 37 8.82 2.71 -1.87
CA PRO A 37 8.05 1.59 -2.42
C PRO A 37 6.56 1.68 -2.14
N ASP A 38 6.14 2.11 -0.94
CA ASP A 38 4.73 2.33 -0.58
C ASP A 38 4.00 3.29 -1.55
N HIS A 39 4.70 4.34 -2.00
CA HIS A 39 4.14 5.33 -2.92
C HIS A 39 4.09 4.79 -4.36
N LEU A 40 5.07 3.99 -4.76
CA LEU A 40 5.07 3.33 -6.07
C LEU A 40 3.98 2.26 -6.15
N LEU A 41 3.72 1.54 -5.06
CA LEU A 41 2.59 0.62 -4.99
C LEU A 41 1.26 1.34 -5.19
N PHE A 42 1.06 2.48 -4.52
CA PHE A 42 -0.14 3.31 -4.70
C PHE A 42 -0.29 3.76 -6.14
N GLU A 43 0.76 4.32 -6.72
CA GLU A 43 0.77 4.78 -8.11
C GLU A 43 0.45 3.66 -9.12
N TRP A 44 0.97 2.45 -8.87
CA TRP A 44 0.72 1.28 -9.70
C TRP A 44 -0.75 0.85 -9.70
N PHE A 45 -1.39 0.71 -8.53
CA PHE A 45 -2.79 0.27 -8.48
C PHE A 45 -3.79 1.40 -8.73
N SER A 46 -3.40 2.67 -8.55
CA SER A 46 -4.25 3.82 -8.84
C SER A 46 -4.34 4.11 -10.33
N GLY A 47 -3.36 3.66 -11.12
CA GLY A 47 -3.31 3.92 -12.56
C GLY A 47 -3.02 5.38 -12.90
N GLU A 48 -2.40 6.13 -11.98
CA GLU A 48 -2.07 7.57 -12.16
C GLU A 48 -1.14 7.83 -13.34
N ARG A 49 -0.38 6.81 -13.77
CA ARG A 49 0.56 6.94 -14.89
C ARG A 49 0.05 6.26 -16.16
N PRO A 50 0.41 6.78 -17.35
CA PRO A 50 0.04 6.18 -18.63
C PRO A 50 0.42 4.69 -18.73
N ASP A 51 1.57 4.29 -18.17
CA ASP A 51 2.06 2.91 -18.21
C ASP A 51 1.33 1.95 -17.24
N THR A 52 0.57 2.49 -16.30
CA THR A 52 -0.20 1.72 -15.29
C THR A 52 -1.72 1.81 -15.50
N GLN A 53 -2.18 2.78 -16.28
CA GLN A 53 -3.59 3.13 -16.41
C GLN A 53 -4.44 1.98 -16.96
N GLU A 54 -4.01 1.36 -18.06
CA GLU A 54 -4.75 0.24 -18.65
C GLU A 54 -4.73 -1.00 -17.75
N HIS A 55 -3.64 -1.21 -16.99
CA HIS A 55 -3.56 -2.34 -16.04
C HIS A 55 -4.52 -2.18 -14.85
N ALA A 56 -4.69 -0.95 -14.35
CA ALA A 56 -5.57 -0.64 -13.22
C ALA A 56 -7.05 -0.48 -13.59
N LYS A 57 -7.34 -0.23 -14.88
CA LYS A 57 -8.67 0.12 -15.38
C LYS A 57 -9.76 -0.87 -14.97
N GLY A 58 -10.79 -0.36 -14.29
CA GLY A 58 -11.95 -1.16 -13.86
C GLY A 58 -11.65 -2.18 -12.75
N ARG A 59 -10.46 -2.12 -12.13
CA ARG A 59 -10.08 -3.00 -11.02
C ARG A 59 -10.20 -2.26 -9.69
N SER A 60 -10.67 -2.97 -8.67
CA SER A 60 -10.88 -2.39 -7.35
C SER A 60 -9.65 -2.55 -6.45
N TYR A 61 -9.27 -1.47 -5.77
CA TYR A 61 -8.46 -1.50 -4.56
C TYR A 61 -9.37 -1.74 -3.35
N ARG A 62 -9.12 -2.80 -2.60
CA ARG A 62 -9.98 -3.21 -1.48
C ARG A 62 -9.25 -3.02 -0.16
N ILE A 63 -9.99 -2.71 0.89
CA ILE A 63 -9.44 -2.44 2.22
C ILE A 63 -10.13 -3.36 3.22
N SER A 64 -9.34 -4.13 3.97
CA SER A 64 -9.82 -4.88 5.12
C SER A 64 -10.30 -3.94 6.22
N ARG A 65 -11.39 -4.30 6.90
CA ARG A 65 -11.87 -3.56 8.07
C ARG A 65 -10.84 -3.52 9.20
N TYR A 66 -10.10 -4.61 9.37
CA TYR A 66 -9.18 -4.80 10.48
C TYR A 66 -7.73 -4.90 9.99
N ASN A 67 -6.82 -4.37 10.80
CA ASN A 67 -5.39 -4.62 10.69
C ASN A 67 -5.09 -6.07 11.05
N THR A 68 -4.42 -6.81 10.15
CA THR A 68 -4.14 -8.24 10.33
C THR A 68 -2.69 -8.54 10.66
N PHE A 69 -1.78 -7.58 10.42
CA PHE A 69 -0.35 -7.75 10.69
C PHE A 69 0.13 -6.79 11.78
N THR A 70 1.10 -7.26 12.56
CA THR A 70 1.83 -6.42 13.50
C THR A 70 2.95 -5.70 12.76
N HIS A 71 2.99 -4.38 12.84
CA HIS A 71 4.09 -3.60 12.29
C HIS A 71 5.36 -3.85 13.10
N ILE A 72 6.45 -4.28 12.44
CA ILE A 72 7.76 -4.48 13.07
C ILE A 72 8.62 -3.25 12.74
N GLY A 73 9.05 -2.53 13.77
CA GLY A 73 9.84 -1.30 13.66
C GLY A 73 9.10 -0.07 14.19
N HIS A 74 9.85 0.88 14.76
CA HIS A 74 9.30 2.11 15.38
C HIS A 74 9.87 3.39 14.77
N LEU A 75 10.88 3.28 13.91
CA LEU A 75 11.55 4.39 13.27
C LEU A 75 11.24 4.36 11.77
N SER A 76 10.66 5.46 11.28
CA SER A 76 10.44 5.64 9.85
C SER A 76 11.62 6.41 9.26
N THR A 77 12.05 6.01 8.06
CA THR A 77 13.02 6.76 7.24
C THR A 77 12.44 8.07 6.73
N LEU A 78 11.11 8.17 6.71
CA LEU A 78 10.41 9.43 6.52
C LEU A 78 10.27 10.09 7.89
N ALA A 79 10.56 11.38 8.02
CA ALA A 79 10.48 12.14 9.27
C ALA A 79 9.04 12.24 9.79
N GLN A 80 8.51 11.13 10.29
CA GLN A 80 7.14 11.01 10.77
C GLN A 80 7.01 11.71 12.14
N PRO A 81 5.84 12.31 12.45
CA PRO A 81 5.63 12.97 13.73
C PRO A 81 5.88 12.02 14.90
N LYS A 82 6.54 12.54 15.95
CA LYS A 82 6.60 11.84 17.26
C LYS A 82 5.17 11.69 17.77
N GLY A 83 4.71 10.45 17.94
CA GLY A 83 3.34 10.15 18.36
C GLY A 83 2.42 9.58 17.29
N ARG A 84 2.95 9.19 16.11
CA ARG A 84 2.17 8.45 15.12
C ARG A 84 1.58 7.19 15.76
N TYR A 85 0.25 7.09 15.74
CA TYR A 85 -0.47 5.89 16.19
C TYR A 85 -0.09 4.71 15.29
N ASN A 86 0.45 3.66 15.92
CA ASN A 86 0.72 2.38 15.27
C ASN A 86 -0.35 1.37 15.72
N PRO A 87 -1.38 1.13 14.90
CA PRO A 87 -2.45 0.19 15.23
C PRO A 87 -1.91 -1.23 15.40
N GLY A 88 -2.30 -1.87 16.51
CA GLY A 88 -2.02 -3.28 16.75
C GLY A 88 -2.85 -4.19 15.84
N CYS A 89 -2.59 -5.50 15.91
CA CYS A 89 -3.45 -6.49 15.26
C CYS A 89 -4.90 -6.35 15.76
N TYR A 90 -5.87 -6.52 14.85
CA TYR A 90 -7.31 -6.35 15.05
C TYR A 90 -7.81 -4.93 15.34
N ALA A 91 -6.92 -3.92 15.40
CA ALA A 91 -7.37 -2.52 15.36
C ALA A 91 -8.04 -2.21 14.01
N LEU A 92 -8.95 -1.24 13.97
CA LEU A 92 -9.63 -0.88 12.73
C LEU A 92 -8.65 -0.18 11.80
N LEU A 93 -8.64 -0.60 10.54
CA LEU A 93 -7.66 -0.07 9.58
C LEU A 93 -7.90 1.42 9.27
N TYR A 94 -9.14 1.89 9.45
CA TYR A 94 -9.57 3.27 9.24
C TYR A 94 -9.33 4.19 10.44
N ASP A 95 -9.02 3.67 11.63
CA ASP A 95 -8.78 4.50 12.83
C ASP A 95 -7.56 5.43 12.66
N TRP A 96 -6.69 5.14 11.68
CA TRP A 96 -5.54 5.97 11.34
C TRP A 96 -5.86 7.07 10.30
N LEU A 97 -7.00 6.97 9.60
CA LEU A 97 -7.43 7.94 8.58
C LEU A 97 -8.32 9.05 9.15
N LEU A 98 -8.85 8.86 10.36
CA LEU A 98 -9.67 9.86 11.03
C LEU A 98 -8.83 10.52 12.12
N PRO A 99 -8.64 11.85 12.10
CA PRO A 99 -8.12 12.54 13.28
C PRO A 99 -9.08 12.29 14.44
N LYS A 100 -8.54 12.01 15.63
CA LYS A 100 -9.32 12.10 16.86
C LYS A 100 -9.61 13.55 17.19
#